data_AF-A0A329LY11-F1
#
_entry.id   AF-A0A329LY11-F1
#
_cell.length_a   1.000
_cell.length_b   1.000
_cell.length_c   1.000
_cell.angle_alpha   90.00
_cell.angle_beta   90.00
_cell.angle_gamma   90.00
#
_symmetry.space_group_name_H-M   'P 1'
#
loop_
_entity.id
_entity.type
_entity.pdbx_description
1 polymer ?
#
loop_
_entity_poly.entity_id
_entity_poly.type
_entity_poly.pdbx_seq_one_letter_code
_entity_poly.pdbx_strand_id
1 'polypeptide(L)'
;MVSKPPRLQSLTALGSRRDKPTATQVVQLPTADSDMALVRGYSRELKIACDELHDDPFNPIARQELIRLILQDSKSADAAKERLYAV
;
A
#
# COMPACT_ATOMS: atom_id res chain seq x y z
N MET A 1 18.28 64.61 -2.28
CA MET A 1 18.43 64.52 -3.74
C MET A 1 17.18 63.87 -4.32
N VAL A 2 16.61 64.48 -5.38
CA VAL A 2 16.05 63.84 -6.60
C VAL A 2 15.34 62.48 -6.40
N SER A 3 14.01 62.38 -6.36
CA SER A 3 13.02 62.49 -7.46
C SER A 3 13.11 61.41 -8.55
N LYS A 4 12.24 60.37 -8.54
CA LYS A 4 11.17 60.11 -9.54
C LYS A 4 10.41 58.78 -9.31
N PRO A 5 9.07 58.72 -9.49
CA PRO A 5 8.26 57.49 -9.69
C PRO A 5 8.30 57.08 -11.18
N PRO A 6 7.80 55.90 -11.65
CA PRO A 6 6.42 55.37 -11.51
C PRO A 6 6.41 53.83 -11.24
N ARG A 7 5.38 52.99 -11.48
CA ARG A 7 4.09 53.09 -12.20
C ARG A 7 3.08 52.03 -11.72
N LEU A 8 1.79 52.26 -11.92
CA LEU A 8 0.75 51.21 -11.96
C LEU A 8 0.76 50.51 -13.33
N GLN A 9 0.60 49.19 -13.35
CA GLN A 9 0.06 48.46 -14.50
C GLN A 9 -0.97 47.42 -14.03
N SER A 10 -2.23 47.68 -14.37
CA SER A 10 -3.30 46.69 -14.34
C SER A 10 -3.05 45.62 -15.40
N LEU A 11 -3.47 44.37 -15.16
CA LEU A 11 -4.47 43.66 -15.98
C LEU A 11 -4.52 42.15 -15.65
N THR A 12 -5.75 41.71 -15.41
CA THR A 12 -6.31 40.36 -15.59
C THR A 12 -5.44 39.28 -16.27
N ALA A 13 -5.35 38.11 -15.62
CA ALA A 13 -5.23 36.83 -16.29
C ALA A 13 -6.18 35.80 -15.65
N LEU A 14 -7.20 35.38 -16.38
CA LEU A 14 -7.93 34.15 -16.06
C LEU A 14 -6.95 32.96 -16.20
N GLY A 15 -6.96 32.03 -15.25
CA GLY A 15 -5.96 30.97 -15.20
C GLY A 15 -6.42 29.73 -14.46
N SER A 16 -7.47 29.09 -15.00
CA SER A 16 -7.92 27.72 -14.75
C SER A 16 -7.70 27.11 -13.36
N ARG A 17 -8.83 26.84 -12.70
CA ARG A 17 -8.96 25.74 -11.74
C ARG A 17 -8.23 24.52 -12.29
N ARG A 18 -7.13 24.13 -11.64
CA ARG A 18 -6.63 22.75 -11.73
C ARG A 18 -7.39 21.95 -10.70
N ASP A 19 -8.63 21.62 -11.05
CA ASP A 19 -9.33 20.50 -10.45
C ASP A 19 -8.43 19.28 -10.65
N LYS A 20 -7.70 18.88 -9.59
CA LYS A 20 -6.98 17.61 -9.59
C LYS A 20 -8.03 16.54 -9.84
N PRO A 21 -7.90 15.67 -10.85
CA PRO A 21 -8.73 14.49 -10.91
C PRO A 21 -8.42 13.68 -9.64
N THR A 22 -9.40 13.61 -8.74
CA THR A 22 -9.42 12.65 -7.64
C THR A 22 -9.06 11.31 -8.25
N ALA A 23 -7.96 10.71 -7.80
CA ALA A 23 -7.55 9.40 -8.29
C ALA A 23 -8.68 8.42 -7.95
N THR A 24 -9.49 8.09 -8.96
CA THR A 24 -10.47 7.01 -8.86
C THR A 24 -9.69 5.78 -8.43
N GLN A 25 -9.91 5.32 -7.20
CA GLN A 25 -9.43 4.01 -6.79
C GLN A 25 -10.11 3.02 -7.73
N VAL A 26 -9.37 2.55 -8.73
CA VAL A 26 -9.81 1.44 -9.55
C VAL A 26 -9.85 0.25 -8.61
N VAL A 27 -11.05 -0.11 -8.17
CA VAL A 27 -11.29 -1.33 -7.41
C VAL A 27 -10.96 -2.48 -8.36
N GLN A 28 -9.70 -2.90 -8.34
CA GLN A 28 -9.24 -4.07 -9.07
C GLN A 28 -9.97 -5.26 -8.48
N LEU A 29 -10.90 -5.82 -9.26
CA LEU A 29 -11.58 -7.06 -8.89
C LEU A 29 -10.51 -8.14 -8.66
N PRO A 30 -10.59 -8.95 -7.58
CA PRO A 30 -9.59 -9.99 -7.33
C PRO A 30 -9.44 -10.90 -8.54
N THR A 31 -8.27 -10.86 -9.18
CA THR A 31 -7.89 -11.77 -10.25
C THR A 31 -7.20 -12.99 -9.66
N ALA A 32 -7.22 -14.12 -10.37
CA ALA A 32 -6.48 -15.32 -9.95
C ALA A 32 -4.99 -15.02 -9.71
N ASP A 33 -4.37 -14.14 -10.52
CA ASP A 33 -2.98 -13.71 -10.31
C ASP A 33 -2.79 -12.93 -9.00
N SER A 34 -3.74 -12.07 -8.63
CA SER A 34 -3.73 -11.32 -7.37
C SER A 34 -3.88 -12.25 -6.16
N ASP A 35 -4.82 -13.20 -6.23
CA ASP A 35 -5.01 -14.18 -5.18
C ASP A 35 -3.81 -15.13 -5.04
N MET A 36 -3.21 -15.55 -6.17
CA MET A 36 -1.96 -16.33 -6.18
C MET A 36 -0.80 -15.53 -5.56
N ALA A 37 -0.72 -14.23 -5.81
CA ALA A 37 0.30 -13.36 -5.22
C ALA A 37 0.11 -13.21 -3.70
N LEU A 38 -1.13 -13.03 -3.23
CA LEU A 38 -1.46 -12.96 -1.80
C LEU A 38 -1.09 -14.26 -1.06
N VAL A 39 -1.50 -15.42 -1.58
CA VAL A 39 -1.19 -16.73 -0.97
C VAL A 39 0.31 -17.01 -0.94
N ARG A 40 1.03 -16.69 -2.03
CA ARG A 40 2.49 -16.85 -2.10
C ARG A 40 3.23 -15.88 -1.18
N GLY A 41 2.79 -14.63 -1.10
CA GLY A 41 3.34 -13.62 -0.21
C GLY A 41 3.20 -14.05 1.25
N TYR A 42 1.98 -14.38 1.69
CA TYR A 42 1.73 -14.89 3.04
C TYR A 42 2.57 -16.13 3.36
N SER A 43 2.63 -17.11 2.45
CA SER A 43 3.44 -18.32 2.65
C SER A 43 4.95 -18.03 2.74
N ARG A 44 5.44 -16.98 2.06
CA ARG A 44 6.85 -16.54 2.13
C ARG A 44 7.14 -15.90 3.48
N GLU A 45 6.37 -14.90 3.89
CA GLU A 45 6.61 -14.18 5.15
C GLU A 45 6.45 -15.11 6.37
N LEU A 46 5.49 -16.05 6.32
CA LEU A 46 5.32 -17.06 7.36
C LEU A 46 6.52 -18.00 7.51
N LYS A 47 7.18 -18.36 6.40
CA LYS A 47 8.43 -19.15 6.45
C LYS A 47 9.55 -18.33 7.07
N ILE A 48 9.77 -17.11 6.61
CA ILE A 48 10.82 -16.22 7.14
C ILE A 48 10.65 -16.02 8.65
N ALA A 49 9.45 -15.72 9.13
CA ALA A 49 9.22 -15.53 10.57
C ALA A 49 9.44 -16.83 11.38
N CYS A 50 9.18 -18.00 10.81
CA CYS A 50 9.46 -19.29 11.43
C CYS A 50 10.95 -19.65 11.39
N ASP A 51 11.66 -19.37 10.30
CA ASP A 51 13.09 -19.63 10.14
C ASP A 51 13.90 -18.75 11.12
N GLU A 52 13.56 -17.45 11.23
CA GLU A 52 14.18 -16.53 12.20
C GLU A 52 13.92 -16.94 13.66
N LEU A 53 12.77 -17.55 13.98
CA LEU A 53 12.46 -18.10 15.31
C LEU A 53 13.04 -19.49 15.57
N HIS A 54 13.36 -20.24 14.52
CA HIS A 54 14.10 -21.49 14.61
C HIS A 54 15.56 -21.21 14.97
N ASP A 55 16.14 -20.16 14.38
CA ASP A 55 17.53 -19.75 14.62
C ASP A 55 17.70 -18.97 15.94
N ASP A 56 16.77 -18.06 16.28
CA ASP A 56 16.67 -17.44 17.62
C ASP A 56 15.22 -17.44 18.16
N PRO A 57 14.87 -18.40 19.05
CA PRO A 57 13.55 -18.45 19.69
C PRO A 57 13.18 -17.21 20.50
N PHE A 58 14.14 -16.36 20.89
CA PHE A 58 13.89 -15.14 21.67
C PHE A 58 13.81 -13.87 20.81
N ASN A 59 14.01 -13.97 19.48
CA ASN A 59 13.94 -12.84 18.55
C ASN A 59 12.57 -12.13 18.67
N PRO A 60 12.52 -10.89 19.19
CA PRO A 60 11.25 -10.20 19.44
C PRO A 60 10.57 -9.73 18.16
N ILE A 61 11.35 -9.49 17.09
CA ILE A 61 10.85 -9.04 15.80
C ILE A 61 10.15 -10.21 15.09
N ALA A 62 10.84 -11.35 14.96
CA ALA A 62 10.28 -12.53 14.31
C ALA A 62 9.02 -13.05 15.04
N ARG A 63 9.01 -12.99 16.38
CA ARG A 63 7.83 -13.28 17.20
C ARG A 63 6.66 -12.34 16.89
N GLN A 64 6.93 -11.03 16.79
CA GLN A 64 5.90 -10.03 16.51
C GLN A 64 5.35 -10.17 15.08
N GLU A 65 6.20 -10.47 14.10
CA GLU A 65 5.80 -10.73 12.71
C GLU A 65 4.96 -12.00 12.59
N LEU A 66 5.36 -13.11 13.25
CA LEU A 66 4.56 -14.33 13.27
C LEU A 66 3.16 -14.10 13.85
N ILE A 67 3.06 -13.34 14.95
CA ILE A 67 1.77 -12.96 15.55
C ILE A 67 0.95 -12.09 14.60
N ARG A 68 1.57 -11.12 13.91
CA ARG A 68 0.91 -10.25 12.93
C ARG A 68 0.33 -11.07 11.78
N LEU A 69 1.14 -11.95 11.18
CA LEU A 69 0.74 -12.85 10.09
C LEU A 69 -0.44 -13.74 10.51
N ILE A 70 -0.37 -14.40 11.67
CA ILE A 70 -1.42 -15.31 12.13
C ILE A 70 -2.72 -14.57 12.48
N LEU A 71 -2.66 -13.39 13.13
CA LEU A 71 -3.87 -12.70 13.61
C LEU A 71 -4.52 -11.77 12.58
N GLN A 72 -3.75 -11.23 11.63
CA GLN A 72 -4.21 -10.20 10.69
C GLN A 72 -4.27 -10.74 9.26
N ASP A 73 -3.16 -11.28 8.75
CA ASP A 73 -3.00 -11.58 7.32
C ASP A 73 -3.61 -12.93 6.92
N SER A 74 -3.63 -13.90 7.83
CA SER A 74 -4.13 -15.27 7.63
C SER A 74 -5.50 -15.31 6.93
N LYS A 75 -6.48 -14.55 7.43
CA LYS A 75 -7.84 -14.47 6.89
C LYS A 75 -7.88 -14.00 5.44
N SER A 76 -6.98 -13.10 5.06
CA SER A 76 -6.88 -12.59 3.69
C SER A 76 -6.28 -13.66 2.76
N ALA A 77 -5.23 -14.33 3.22
CA ALA A 77 -4.59 -15.43 2.51
C ALA A 77 -5.52 -16.66 2.35
N ASP A 78 -6.28 -17.01 3.40
CA ASP A 78 -7.26 -18.09 3.36
C ASP A 78 -8.40 -17.77 2.37
N ALA A 79 -8.98 -16.57 2.43
CA ALA A 79 -10.02 -16.17 1.48
C ALA A 79 -9.52 -16.10 0.02
N ALA A 80 -8.25 -15.71 -0.21
CA ALA A 80 -7.61 -15.77 -1.52
C ALA A 80 -7.40 -17.22 -1.98
N LYS A 81 -6.96 -18.10 -1.08
CA LYS A 81 -6.80 -19.53 -1.33
C LYS A 81 -8.13 -20.20 -1.67
N GLU A 82 -9.20 -19.88 -0.94
CA GLU A 82 -10.55 -20.38 -1.23
C GLU A 82 -10.99 -19.98 -2.64
N ARG A 83 -10.84 -18.72 -3.04
CA ARG A 83 -11.18 -18.25 -4.40
C ARG A 83 -10.43 -18.98 -5.51
N LEU A 84 -9.19 -19.43 -5.25
CA LEU A 84 -8.38 -20.17 -6.21
C LEU A 84 -8.79 -21.65 -6.37
N TYR A 85 -9.38 -22.24 -5.34
CA TYR A 85 -9.71 -23.67 -5.31
C TYR A 85 -11.22 -23.99 -5.29
N ALA A 86 -12.10 -22.98 -5.24
CA ALA A 86 -13.55 -23.12 -5.31
C ALA A 86 -14.09 -23.34 -6.75
N VAL A 87 -13.39 -24.17 -7.54
CA VAL A 87 -13.69 -24.51 -8.94
C VAL A 87 -14.20 -25.93 -9.06
#